data_AF-A0A7X0QZB3-F1
#
_entry.id   AF-A0A7X0QZB3-F1
#
_cell.length_a   1.000
_cell.length_b   1.000
_cell.length_c   1.000
_cell.angle_alpha   90.00
_cell.angle_beta   90.00
_cell.angle_gamma   90.00
#
_symmetry.space_group_name_H-M   'P 1'
#
loop_
_entity.id
_entity.type
_entity.pdbx_description
1 polymer ?
#
loop_
_entity_poly.entity_id
_entity_poly.type
_entity_poly.pdbx_seq_one_letter_code
_entity_poly.pdbx_strand_id
1 'polypeptide(L)'
;MKETRIDRVDYFVISLYLIIGASIWFSYKFSLLRQENINMVLLWLTFAGPISLFLMYYQRLRIPTVSIIWLVIGLAQWYLVDKLKSNHDFDSVIGTYADYDLNLLAMIVIFTVFRILSLLITRQEFMMAAWFSPKDNRSLNPLDYIFTFMGLILQTILITEI
;
A
#
# COMPACT_ATOMS: atom_id res chain seq x y z
N MET A 1 17.93 -3.81 -15.13
CA MET A 1 17.87 -5.30 -15.14
C MET A 1 16.41 -5.67 -14.88
N LYS A 2 15.74 -6.48 -15.72
CA LYS A 2 14.37 -6.92 -15.41
C LYS A 2 14.43 -7.95 -14.29
N GLU A 3 14.34 -7.51 -13.04
CA GLU A 3 14.00 -8.41 -11.94
C GLU A 3 12.63 -9.02 -12.27
N THR A 4 12.62 -10.32 -12.53
CA THR A 4 11.43 -11.07 -12.94
C THR A 4 11.01 -12.08 -11.89
N ARG A 5 11.81 -12.23 -10.83
CA ARG A 5 11.61 -13.22 -9.77
C ARG A 5 11.44 -12.52 -8.44
N ILE A 6 10.47 -13.01 -7.68
CA ILE A 6 10.36 -12.72 -6.27
C ILE A 6 11.63 -13.20 -5.56
N ASP A 7 12.08 -12.43 -4.59
CA ASP A 7 13.23 -12.75 -3.75
C ASP A 7 12.82 -12.85 -2.27
N ARG A 8 13.70 -13.37 -1.41
CA ARG A 8 13.41 -13.76 -0.02
C ARG A 8 12.89 -12.60 0.82
N VAL A 9 13.42 -11.40 0.58
CA VAL A 9 12.94 -10.18 1.25
C VAL A 9 11.48 -9.94 0.94
N ASP A 10 11.01 -10.26 -0.27
CA ASP A 10 9.62 -10.03 -0.63
C ASP A 10 8.69 -10.95 0.16
N TYR A 11 9.04 -12.25 0.18
CA TYR A 11 8.31 -13.24 0.95
C TYR A 11 8.28 -12.88 2.44
N PHE A 12 9.40 -12.43 3.00
CA PHE A 12 9.48 -12.02 4.39
C PHE A 12 8.53 -10.85 4.68
N VAL A 13 8.55 -9.79 3.86
CA VAL A 13 7.70 -8.61 4.06
C VAL A 13 6.23 -8.96 3.88
N ILE A 14 5.87 -9.68 2.82
CA ILE A 14 4.49 -10.12 2.56
C ILE A 14 3.99 -10.99 3.72
N SER A 15 4.81 -11.95 4.17
CA SER A 15 4.43 -12.84 5.27
C SER A 15 4.26 -12.07 6.58
N LEU A 16 5.16 -11.15 6.89
CA LEU A 16 5.07 -10.30 8.07
C LEU A 16 3.79 -9.45 8.05
N TYR A 17 3.47 -8.85 6.90
CA TYR A 17 2.24 -8.08 6.71
C TYR A 17 0.99 -8.94 6.96
N LEU A 18 0.93 -10.12 6.36
CA LEU A 18 -0.19 -11.05 6.53
C LEU A 18 -0.33 -11.55 7.97
N ILE A 19 0.78 -11.85 8.65
CA ILE A 19 0.77 -12.29 10.07
C ILE A 19 0.22 -11.17 10.96
N ILE A 20 0.69 -9.93 10.76
CA ILE A 20 0.21 -8.78 11.53
C ILE A 20 -1.28 -8.56 11.27
N GLY A 21 -1.70 -8.51 10.01
CA GLY A 21 -3.11 -8.35 9.63
C GLY A 21 -4.01 -9.45 10.19
N ALA A 22 -3.59 -10.72 10.09
CA ALA A 22 -4.32 -11.86 10.65
C ALA A 22 -4.42 -11.80 12.18
N SER A 23 -3.36 -11.38 12.87
CA SER A 23 -3.35 -11.25 14.33
C SER A 23 -4.33 -10.18 14.81
N ILE A 24 -4.44 -9.08 14.05
CA ILE A 24 -5.37 -7.98 14.33
C ILE A 24 -6.81 -8.44 14.10
N TRP A 25 -7.07 -9.07 12.96
CA TRP A 25 -8.39 -9.64 12.67
C TRP A 25 -8.82 -10.67 13.72
N PHE A 26 -7.91 -11.55 14.14
CA PHE A 26 -8.16 -12.53 15.20
C PHE A 26 -8.47 -11.84 16.53
N SER A 27 -7.68 -10.84 16.91
CA SER A 27 -7.89 -10.07 18.15
C SER A 27 -9.24 -9.35 18.16
N TYR A 28 -9.68 -8.82 16.99
CA TYR A 28 -10.99 -8.22 16.82
C TYR A 28 -12.12 -9.24 16.93
N LYS A 29 -12.06 -10.33 16.15
CA LYS A 29 -13.13 -11.34 16.09
C LYS A 29 -13.38 -12.04 17.43
N PHE A 30 -12.34 -12.23 18.24
CA PHE A 30 -12.44 -12.89 19.54
C PHE A 30 -12.46 -11.89 20.72
N SER A 31 -12.53 -10.58 20.44
CA SER A 31 -12.56 -9.51 21.44
C SER A 31 -11.45 -9.63 22.50
N LEU A 32 -10.27 -10.10 22.09
CA LEU A 32 -9.13 -10.34 22.99
C LEU A 32 -8.52 -9.04 23.51
N LEU A 33 -8.64 -7.97 22.73
CA LEU A 33 -8.17 -6.64 23.06
C LEU A 33 -9.36 -5.71 23.21
N ARG A 34 -9.23 -4.72 24.11
CA ARG A 34 -10.16 -3.59 24.15
C ARG A 34 -10.21 -2.93 22.79
N GLN A 35 -11.41 -2.48 22.38
CA GLN A 35 -11.63 -1.87 21.07
C GLN A 35 -10.65 -0.72 20.80
N GLU A 36 -10.37 0.13 21.80
CA GLU A 36 -9.39 1.22 21.70
C GLU A 36 -7.99 0.77 21.24
N ASN A 37 -7.52 -0.39 21.73
CA ASN A 37 -6.22 -0.94 21.35
C ASN A 37 -6.26 -1.51 19.94
N ILE A 38 -7.37 -2.13 19.53
CA ILE A 38 -7.55 -2.61 18.16
C ILE A 38 -7.52 -1.42 17.19
N ASN A 39 -8.14 -0.29 17.56
CA ASN A 39 -8.17 0.92 16.75
C ASN A 39 -6.78 1.54 16.57
N MET A 40 -5.99 1.65 17.64
CA MET A 40 -4.60 2.12 17.51
C MET A 40 -3.80 1.22 16.57
N VAL A 41 -4.00 -0.09 16.66
CA VAL A 41 -3.25 -1.04 15.83
C VAL A 41 -3.70 -1.00 14.37
N LEU A 42 -5.00 -0.83 14.08
CA LEU A 42 -5.51 -0.56 12.73
C LEU A 42 -4.93 0.74 12.16
N LEU A 43 -4.86 1.80 12.96
CA LEU A 43 -4.20 3.05 12.59
C LEU A 43 -2.72 2.82 12.21
N TRP A 44 -1.99 2.06 13.02
CA TRP A 44 -0.59 1.73 12.73
C TRP A 44 -0.45 0.92 11.44
N LEU A 45 -1.37 -0.03 11.16
CA LEU A 45 -1.41 -0.79 9.91
C LEU A 45 -1.64 0.11 8.70
N THR A 46 -2.61 1.01 8.82
CA THR A 46 -2.99 2.02 7.85
C THR A 46 -1.79 2.86 7.39
N PHE A 47 -0.87 3.20 8.30
CA PHE A 47 0.34 3.92 7.95
C PHE A 47 1.49 2.99 7.55
N ALA A 48 1.64 1.85 8.23
CA ALA A 48 2.72 0.90 7.97
C ALA A 48 2.66 0.29 6.57
N GLY A 49 1.48 -0.01 6.04
CA GLY A 49 1.29 -0.54 4.68
C GLY A 49 1.81 0.41 3.61
N PRO A 50 1.23 1.62 3.46
CA PRO A 50 1.69 2.63 2.51
C PRO A 50 3.15 3.04 2.72
N ILE A 51 3.61 3.20 3.98
CA ILE A 51 5.02 3.50 4.26
C ILE A 51 5.93 2.36 3.82
N SER A 52 5.55 1.09 4.04
CA SER A 52 6.32 -0.07 3.58
C SER A 52 6.38 -0.17 2.05
N LEU A 53 5.26 0.13 1.36
CA LEU A 53 5.21 0.22 -0.09
C LEU A 53 6.06 1.37 -0.64
N PHE A 54 5.97 2.55 -0.01
CA PHE A 54 6.64 3.77 -0.45
C PHE A 54 8.15 3.74 -0.19
N LEU A 55 8.59 3.22 0.96
CA LEU A 55 10.00 3.20 1.37
C LEU A 55 10.79 2.04 0.77
N MET A 56 10.21 0.85 0.65
CA MET A 56 10.97 -0.37 0.32
C MET A 56 10.57 -1.03 -1.00
N TYR A 57 9.34 -0.82 -1.47
CA TYR A 57 8.72 -1.75 -2.41
C TYR A 57 8.43 -1.21 -3.80
N TYR A 58 8.66 0.08 -4.04
CA TYR A 58 8.46 0.70 -5.36
C TYR A 58 9.14 -0.07 -6.50
N GLN A 59 10.41 -0.43 -6.32
CA GLN A 59 11.14 -1.15 -7.34
C GLN A 59 10.59 -2.55 -7.56
N ARG A 60 10.15 -3.20 -6.49
CA ARG A 60 9.65 -4.58 -6.47
C ARG A 60 8.24 -4.69 -7.01
N LEU A 61 7.42 -3.64 -6.89
CA LEU A 61 6.13 -3.50 -7.58
C LEU A 61 6.25 -3.45 -9.11
N ARG A 62 7.46 -3.37 -9.68
CA ARG A 62 7.67 -3.57 -11.13
C ARG A 62 7.61 -5.05 -11.52
N ILE A 63 7.86 -5.96 -10.58
CA ILE A 63 7.74 -7.41 -10.76
C ILE A 63 6.25 -7.77 -10.76
N PRO A 64 5.70 -8.29 -11.88
CA PRO A 64 4.26 -8.51 -12.02
C PRO A 64 3.66 -9.37 -10.90
N THR A 65 4.37 -10.44 -10.51
CA THR A 65 3.91 -11.34 -9.44
C THR A 65 3.76 -10.61 -8.10
N VAL A 66 4.70 -9.73 -7.77
CA VAL A 66 4.65 -8.93 -6.54
C VAL A 66 3.48 -7.97 -6.58
N SER A 67 3.29 -7.26 -7.70
CA SER A 67 2.17 -6.33 -7.88
C SER A 67 0.82 -7.05 -7.74
N ILE A 68 0.69 -8.25 -8.32
CA ILE A 68 -0.53 -9.07 -8.23
C ILE A 68 -0.80 -9.50 -6.79
N ILE A 69 0.22 -9.95 -6.05
CA ILE A 69 0.06 -10.34 -4.64
C ILE A 69 -0.46 -9.16 -3.83
N TRP A 70 0.18 -8.00 -3.96
CA TRP A 70 -0.24 -6.78 -3.25
C TRP A 70 -1.64 -6.32 -3.66
N LEU A 71 -2.01 -6.46 -4.95
CA LEU A 71 -3.36 -6.16 -5.43
C LEU A 71 -4.39 -7.08 -4.77
N VAL A 72 -4.12 -8.39 -4.70
CA VAL A 72 -5.01 -9.36 -4.05
C VAL A 72 -5.14 -9.07 -2.55
N ILE A 73 -4.04 -8.71 -1.88
CA ILE A 73 -4.06 -8.27 -0.47
C ILE A 73 -4.93 -7.03 -0.31
N GLY A 74 -4.75 -6.01 -1.15
CA GLY A 74 -5.55 -4.78 -1.10
C GLY A 74 -7.05 -5.03 -1.35
N LEU A 75 -7.40 -5.93 -2.28
CA LEU A 75 -8.80 -6.33 -2.52
C LEU A 75 -9.38 -7.10 -1.32
N ALA A 76 -8.61 -8.00 -0.71
CA ALA A 76 -9.03 -8.71 0.49
C ALA A 76 -9.25 -7.75 1.66
N GLN A 77 -8.39 -6.75 1.83
CA GLN A 77 -8.57 -5.71 2.84
C GLN A 77 -9.81 -4.87 2.59
N TRP A 78 -10.04 -4.41 1.36
CA TRP A 78 -11.26 -3.68 1.00
C TRP A 78 -12.51 -4.48 1.37
N TYR A 79 -12.54 -5.79 1.03
CA TYR A 79 -13.64 -6.67 1.41
C TYR A 79 -13.82 -6.79 2.93
N LEU A 80 -12.73 -6.91 3.69
CA LEU A 80 -12.79 -6.99 5.15
C LEU A 80 -13.29 -5.68 5.77
N VAL A 81 -12.83 -4.52 5.29
CA VAL A 81 -13.29 -3.20 5.75
C VAL A 81 -14.78 -3.02 5.47
N ASP A 82 -15.25 -3.39 4.28
CA ASP A 82 -16.68 -3.35 3.93
C ASP A 82 -17.54 -4.22 4.86
N LYS A 83 -17.02 -5.40 5.26
CA LYS A 83 -17.67 -6.23 6.28
C LYS A 83 -17.67 -5.60 7.67
N LEU A 84 -16.59 -4.93 8.06
CA LEU A 84 -16.51 -4.24 9.35
C LEU A 84 -17.47 -3.04 9.41
N LYS A 85 -17.64 -2.32 8.30
CA LYS A 85 -18.62 -1.21 8.14
C LYS A 85 -20.05 -1.62 8.44
N SER A 86 -20.40 -2.88 8.20
CA SER A 86 -21.75 -3.38 8.47
C SER A 86 -22.05 -3.59 9.96
N ASN A 87 -21.06 -3.40 10.85
CA ASN A 87 -21.24 -3.52 12.29
C ASN A 87 -21.59 -2.15 12.92
N HIS A 88 -22.59 -2.12 13.82
CA HIS A 88 -23.07 -0.89 14.46
C HIS A 88 -21.99 -0.18 15.31
N ASP A 89 -20.98 -0.90 15.79
CA ASP A 89 -19.86 -0.32 16.54
C ASP A 89 -18.85 0.44 15.66
N PHE A 90 -18.98 0.35 14.34
CA PHE A 90 -18.06 0.92 13.35
C PHE A 90 -18.30 2.42 13.08
N ASP A 91 -19.48 2.96 13.41
CA ASP A 91 -19.86 4.38 13.20
C ASP A 91 -19.18 5.38 14.15
N SER A 92 -18.25 4.91 14.98
CA SER A 92 -17.39 5.79 15.78
C SER A 92 -16.15 6.22 14.99
N VAL A 93 -15.29 7.08 15.54
CA VAL A 93 -14.00 7.57 14.96
C VAL A 93 -13.13 6.45 14.33
N ILE A 94 -13.42 5.22 14.70
CA ILE A 94 -12.89 3.94 14.24
C ILE A 94 -13.14 3.67 12.75
N GLY A 95 -14.33 3.99 12.22
CA GLY A 95 -14.68 3.68 10.83
C GLY A 95 -13.84 4.45 9.82
N THR A 96 -13.46 5.68 10.18
CA THR A 96 -12.56 6.55 9.42
C THR A 96 -11.15 5.94 9.29
N TYR A 97 -10.66 5.21 10.30
CA TYR A 97 -9.31 4.66 10.26
C TYR A 97 -9.17 3.38 9.44
N ALA A 98 -10.22 2.56 9.41
CA ALA A 98 -10.29 1.39 8.57
C ALA A 98 -10.45 1.76 7.08
N ASP A 99 -11.01 2.93 6.78
CA ASP A 99 -11.02 3.44 5.39
C ASP A 99 -9.63 3.79 4.87
N TYR A 100 -8.69 4.12 5.74
CA TYR A 100 -7.30 4.29 5.31
C TYR A 100 -6.60 2.99 4.90
N ASP A 101 -7.11 1.80 5.22
CA ASP A 101 -6.59 0.54 4.64
C ASP A 101 -6.85 0.48 3.12
N LEU A 102 -7.80 1.26 2.60
CA LEU A 102 -8.00 1.45 1.16
C LEU A 102 -6.85 2.18 0.48
N ASN A 103 -5.99 2.87 1.24
CA ASN A 103 -4.80 3.54 0.71
C ASN A 103 -3.84 2.56 0.05
N LEU A 104 -3.74 1.32 0.54
CA LEU A 104 -2.88 0.31 -0.09
C LEU A 104 -3.34 0.05 -1.53
N LEU A 105 -4.64 -0.19 -1.71
CA LEU A 105 -5.24 -0.46 -3.02
C LEU A 105 -5.13 0.76 -3.93
N ALA A 106 -5.46 1.96 -3.43
CA ALA A 106 -5.34 3.21 -4.16
C ALA A 106 -3.89 3.47 -4.64
N MET A 107 -2.90 3.24 -3.76
CA MET A 107 -1.49 3.40 -4.10
C MET A 107 -1.04 2.42 -5.18
N ILE A 108 -1.48 1.17 -5.13
CA ILE A 108 -1.18 0.17 -6.18
C ILE A 108 -1.78 0.60 -7.52
N VAL A 109 -3.01 1.12 -7.52
CA VAL A 109 -3.69 1.61 -8.74
C VAL A 109 -2.96 2.82 -9.31
N ILE A 110 -2.73 3.86 -8.50
CA ILE A 110 -2.02 5.09 -8.91
C ILE A 110 -0.64 4.74 -9.47
N PHE A 111 0.10 3.87 -8.79
CA PHE A 111 1.41 3.43 -9.23
C PHE A 111 1.35 2.70 -10.58
N THR A 112 0.39 1.80 -10.76
CA THR A 112 0.20 1.05 -12.01
C THR A 112 -0.12 2.00 -13.16
N VAL A 113 -0.97 3.00 -12.93
CA VAL A 113 -1.31 4.03 -13.92
C VAL A 113 -0.06 4.84 -14.31
N PHE A 114 0.71 5.34 -13.34
CA PHE A 114 1.95 6.09 -13.63
C PHE A 114 2.99 5.25 -14.36
N ARG A 115 3.11 3.96 -14.02
CA ARG A 115 3.99 3.03 -14.74
C ARG A 115 3.56 2.89 -16.20
N ILE A 116 2.27 2.69 -16.48
CA ILE A 116 1.74 2.57 -17.84
C ILE A 116 1.98 3.87 -18.61
N LEU A 117 1.66 5.03 -18.03
CA LEU A 117 1.88 6.33 -18.67
C LEU A 117 3.37 6.60 -18.95
N SER A 118 4.25 6.31 -18.01
CA SER A 118 5.70 6.47 -18.21
C SER A 118 6.21 5.58 -19.34
N LEU A 119 5.75 4.32 -19.40
CA LEU A 119 6.09 3.39 -20.48
C LEU A 119 5.56 3.86 -21.84
N LEU A 120 4.36 4.42 -21.90
CA LEU A 120 3.78 4.93 -23.15
C LEU A 120 4.52 6.18 -23.67
N ILE A 121 4.88 7.11 -22.79
CA ILE A 121 5.45 8.40 -23.19
C ILE A 121 6.96 8.32 -23.39
N THR A 122 7.68 7.69 -22.45
CA THR A 122 9.16 7.70 -22.44
C THR A 122 9.77 6.36 -22.83
N ARG A 123 8.95 5.30 -22.98
CA ARG A 123 9.42 3.91 -23.15
C ARG A 123 10.31 3.42 -22.01
N GLN A 124 10.24 4.07 -20.85
CA GLN A 124 10.96 3.71 -19.64
C GLN A 124 9.95 3.35 -18.55
N GLU A 125 10.30 2.40 -17.69
CA GLU A 125 9.49 2.16 -16.49
C GLU A 125 9.64 3.35 -15.55
N PHE A 126 8.52 3.81 -14.98
CA PHE A 126 8.50 4.82 -13.94
C PHE A 126 9.55 4.48 -12.86
N MET A 127 10.28 5.49 -12.39
CA MET A 127 11.14 5.43 -11.20
C MET A 127 10.75 6.51 -10.20
N MET A 128 10.67 6.18 -8.90
CA MET A 128 10.34 7.18 -7.89
C MET A 128 11.54 8.09 -7.64
N ALA A 129 11.33 9.39 -7.74
CA ALA A 129 12.33 10.42 -7.52
C ALA A 129 12.49 10.77 -6.03
N ALA A 130 12.59 9.78 -5.16
CA ALA A 130 12.81 9.96 -3.72
C ALA A 130 14.28 9.73 -3.35
N TRP A 131 14.83 10.53 -2.44
CA TRP A 131 16.25 10.46 -2.04
C TRP A 131 16.68 9.11 -1.45
N PHE A 132 15.75 8.41 -0.80
CA PHE A 132 15.93 7.06 -0.25
C PHE A 132 15.52 5.94 -1.22
N SER A 133 14.93 6.25 -2.38
CA SER A 133 14.57 5.22 -3.35
C SER A 133 15.85 4.54 -3.84
N PRO A 134 15.89 3.20 -3.92
CA PRO A 134 17.06 2.54 -4.45
C PRO A 134 17.29 3.07 -5.88
N LYS A 135 18.53 3.50 -6.14
CA LYS A 135 18.89 4.07 -7.43
C LYS A 135 18.94 2.93 -8.43
N ASP A 136 18.05 2.95 -9.42
CA ASP A 136 18.20 2.10 -10.58
C ASP A 136 19.41 2.58 -11.39
N ASN A 137 19.95 1.73 -12.27
CA ASN A 137 21.12 2.07 -13.11
C ASN A 137 20.80 3.11 -14.21
N ARG A 138 19.62 3.75 -14.18
CA ARG A 138 19.21 4.79 -15.13
C ARG A 138 19.09 6.14 -14.45
N SER A 139 19.34 7.22 -15.20
CA SER A 139 19.03 8.57 -14.76
C SER A 139 17.51 8.76 -14.63
N LEU A 140 17.09 9.53 -13.64
CA LEU A 140 15.71 10.01 -13.52
C LEU A 140 15.36 10.88 -14.74
N ASN A 141 14.15 10.72 -15.25
CA ASN A 141 13.60 11.57 -16.31
C ASN A 141 12.60 12.58 -15.71
N PRO A 142 12.20 13.63 -16.43
CA PRO A 142 11.26 14.63 -15.88
C PRO A 142 9.91 14.05 -15.42
N LEU A 143 9.40 13.02 -16.11
CA LEU A 143 8.14 12.37 -15.71
C LEU A 143 8.25 11.66 -14.37
N ASP A 144 9.42 11.10 -14.04
CA ASP A 144 9.66 10.46 -12.75
C ASP A 144 9.45 11.45 -11.59
N TYR A 145 9.92 12.69 -11.75
CA TYR A 145 9.70 13.75 -10.76
C TYR A 145 8.23 14.16 -10.69
N ILE A 146 7.59 14.37 -11.84
CA ILE A 146 6.19 14.78 -11.92
C ILE A 146 5.28 13.73 -11.28
N PHE A 147 5.41 12.47 -11.68
CA PHE A 147 4.59 11.38 -11.14
C PHE A 147 4.88 11.10 -9.67
N THR A 148 6.13 11.24 -9.21
CA THR A 148 6.44 11.13 -7.78
C THR A 148 5.73 12.21 -6.98
N PHE A 149 5.79 13.47 -7.45
CA PHE A 149 5.13 14.60 -6.79
C PHE A 149 3.60 14.48 -6.83
N MET A 150 3.02 14.13 -7.97
CA MET A 150 1.58 13.88 -8.10
C MET A 150 1.13 12.73 -7.22
N GLY A 151 1.91 11.65 -7.12
CA GLY A 151 1.61 10.52 -6.24
C GLY A 151 1.55 10.92 -4.77
N LEU A 152 2.48 11.76 -4.33
CA LEU A 152 2.48 12.32 -2.96
C LEU A 152 1.24 13.20 -2.70
N ILE A 153 0.88 14.07 -3.65
CA ILE A 153 -0.34 14.90 -3.53
C ILE A 153 -1.57 14.02 -3.45
N LEU A 154 -1.71 13.05 -4.36
CA LEU A 154 -2.87 12.16 -4.40
C LEU A 154 -2.98 11.33 -3.11
N GLN A 155 -1.85 10.84 -2.59
CA GLN A 155 -1.82 10.13 -1.32
C GLN A 155 -2.25 11.04 -0.16
N THR A 156 -1.80 12.30 -0.15
CA THR A 156 -2.19 13.27 0.88
C THR A 156 -3.68 13.57 0.82
N ILE A 157 -4.23 13.79 -0.38
CA ILE A 157 -5.67 14.01 -0.59
C ILE A 157 -6.48 12.80 -0.11
N LEU A 158 -6.08 11.58 -0.49
CA LEU A 158 -6.71 10.33 -0.05
C LEU A 158 -6.70 10.17 1.47
N ILE A 159 -5.62 10.59 2.14
CA ILE A 159 -5.53 10.57 3.61
C ILE A 159 -6.40 11.67 4.24
N THR A 160 -6.70 12.78 3.55
CA THR A 160 -7.46 13.90 4.13
C THR A 160 -8.95 13.90 3.81
N GLU A 161 -9.38 13.25 2.72
CA GLU A 161 -10.78 13.20 2.29
C GLU A 161 -11.54 11.94 2.75
N ILE A 162 -10.81 11.00 3.35
CA ILE A 162 -11.32 9.82 4.04
C ILE A 162 -11.40 10.11 5.55
#